data_AF-A0A432Z5K0-F1
#
_entry.id   AF-A0A432Z5K0-F1
#
_cell.length_a   1.000
_cell.length_b   1.000
_cell.length_c   1.000
_cell.angle_alpha   90.00
_cell.angle_beta   90.00
_cell.angle_gamma   90.00
#
_symmetry.space_group_name_H-M   'P 1'
#
loop_
_entity.id
_entity.type
_entity.pdbx_description
1 polymer ?
#
loop_
_entity_poly.entity_id
_entity_poly.type
_entity_poly.pdbx_seq_one_letter_code
_entity_poly.pdbx_strand_id
1 'polypeptide(L)'
;MNEFNEELMGLNEEIVAILKELSQFKPSFYHAFAKGRLGDYTAALVELREQLSEVDQRLRPHTRIPGDYNSIQMVSGKLSVTFSIRNVVLTTLDEAQKMLNSHESQAGFKLSTNIALLAIVVSVLGVAAG
;
A
#
# COMPACT_ATOMS: atom_id res chain seq x y z
N MET A 1 17.21 -10.89 -15.46
CA MET A 1 17.02 -9.42 -15.39
C MET A 1 15.74 -8.96 -16.07
N ASN A 2 15.44 -9.37 -17.31
CA ASN A 2 14.11 -9.08 -17.88
C ASN A 2 12.98 -9.68 -17.05
N GLU A 3 13.13 -10.92 -16.58
CA GLU A 3 12.17 -11.59 -15.68
C GLU A 3 11.91 -10.77 -14.39
N PHE A 4 12.97 -10.31 -13.69
CA PHE A 4 12.81 -9.43 -12.52
C PHE A 4 12.11 -8.12 -12.87
N ASN A 5 12.40 -7.54 -14.05
CA ASN A 5 11.76 -6.30 -14.47
C ASN A 5 10.27 -6.51 -14.76
N GLU A 6 9.91 -7.60 -15.44
CA GLU A 6 8.52 -7.97 -15.72
C GLU A 6 7.74 -8.22 -14.42
N GLU A 7 8.34 -8.96 -13.49
CA GLU A 7 7.75 -9.25 -12.19
C GLU A 7 7.56 -7.98 -11.35
N LEU A 8 8.58 -7.11 -11.27
CA LEU A 8 8.47 -5.84 -10.57
C LEU A 8 7.45 -4.89 -11.21
N MET A 9 7.33 -4.88 -12.54
CA MET A 9 6.30 -4.10 -13.22
C MET A 9 4.90 -4.65 -12.93
N GLY A 10 4.72 -5.97 -12.90
CA GLY A 10 3.46 -6.61 -12.51
C GLY A 10 3.05 -6.22 -11.09
N LEU A 11 3.97 -6.31 -10.13
CA LEU A 11 3.74 -5.83 -8.76
C LEU A 11 3.34 -4.35 -8.74
N ASN A 12 4.00 -3.51 -9.53
CA ASN A 12 3.67 -2.09 -9.61
C ASN A 12 2.25 -1.87 -10.14
N GLU A 13 1.83 -2.60 -11.16
CA GLU A 13 0.47 -2.52 -11.73
C GLU A 13 -0.60 -2.88 -10.71
N GLU A 14 -0.37 -3.92 -9.91
CA GLU A 14 -1.27 -4.34 -8.83
C GLU A 14 -1.35 -3.28 -7.73
N ILE A 15 -0.22 -2.72 -7.30
CA ILE A 15 -0.20 -1.63 -6.30
C ILE A 15 -0.93 -0.40 -6.86
N VAL A 16 -0.72 -0.03 -8.12
CA VAL A 16 -1.41 1.10 -8.77
C VAL A 16 -2.92 0.84 -8.85
N ALA A 17 -3.35 -0.40 -9.11
CA ALA A 17 -4.76 -0.76 -9.09
C ALA A 17 -5.38 -0.55 -7.71
N ILE A 18 -4.71 -1.02 -6.64
CA ILE A 18 -5.13 -0.78 -5.25
C ILE A 18 -5.15 0.71 -4.94
N LEU A 19 -4.14 1.47 -5.34
CA LEU A 19 -4.06 2.91 -5.12
C LEU A 19 -5.20 3.65 -5.84
N LYS A 20 -5.55 3.23 -7.05
CA LYS A 20 -6.70 3.75 -7.79
C LYS A 20 -8.00 3.45 -7.05
N GLU A 21 -8.19 2.24 -6.57
CA GLU A 21 -9.36 1.87 -5.77
C GLU A 21 -9.45 2.68 -4.47
N LEU A 22 -8.34 2.82 -3.74
CA LEU A 22 -8.24 3.66 -2.53
C LEU A 22 -8.57 5.12 -2.83
N SER A 23 -8.11 5.67 -3.97
CA SER A 23 -8.43 7.06 -4.34
C SER A 23 -9.92 7.27 -4.65
N GLN A 24 -10.58 6.25 -5.18
CA GLN A 24 -12.01 6.28 -5.50
C GLN A 24 -12.89 5.89 -4.31
N PHE A 25 -12.29 5.25 -3.30
CA PHE A 25 -12.96 4.85 -2.08
C PHE A 25 -13.40 6.08 -1.29
N LYS A 26 -14.68 6.42 -1.40
CA LYS A 26 -15.34 7.40 -0.54
C LYS A 26 -15.91 6.67 0.67
N PRO A 27 -15.44 6.94 1.90
CA PRO A 27 -16.08 6.44 3.11
C PRO A 27 -17.38 7.22 3.34
N SER A 28 -18.40 6.92 2.53
CA SER A 28 -19.77 7.41 2.67
C SER A 28 -20.61 6.33 3.36
N PHE A 29 -20.92 6.61 4.63
CA PHE A 29 -22.06 6.11 5.42
C PHE A 29 -22.16 4.62 5.79
N TYR A 30 -21.43 3.69 5.16
CA TYR A 30 -21.44 2.27 5.56
C TYR A 30 -20.15 1.86 6.28
N HIS A 31 -20.04 2.25 7.56
CA HIS A 31 -18.83 2.07 8.38
C HIS A 31 -18.38 0.61 8.55
N ALA A 32 -19.31 -0.36 8.63
CA ALA A 32 -18.96 -1.78 8.73
C ALA A 32 -18.38 -2.33 7.40
N PHE A 33 -18.98 -1.94 6.27
CA PHE A 33 -18.49 -2.32 4.94
C PHE A 33 -17.15 -1.65 4.62
N ALA A 34 -16.97 -0.42 5.06
CA ALA A 34 -15.72 0.30 4.90
C ALA A 34 -14.56 -0.34 5.69
N LYS A 35 -14.81 -0.80 6.93
CA LYS A 35 -13.78 -1.47 7.73
C LYS A 35 -13.37 -2.83 7.15
N GLY A 36 -14.30 -3.58 6.57
CA GLY A 36 -14.00 -4.82 5.85
C GLY A 36 -13.09 -4.57 4.65
N ARG A 37 -13.48 -3.66 3.75
CA ARG A 37 -12.67 -3.31 2.57
C ARG A 37 -11.30 -2.75 2.91
N LEU A 38 -11.19 -1.89 3.92
CA LEU A 38 -9.89 -1.36 4.36
C LEU A 38 -8.99 -2.49 4.87
N GLY A 39 -9.55 -3.48 5.57
CA GLY A 39 -8.84 -4.69 5.96
C GLY A 39 -8.37 -5.53 4.77
N ASP A 40 -9.19 -5.67 3.74
CA ASP A 40 -8.83 -6.38 2.51
C ASP A 40 -7.65 -5.68 1.79
N TYR A 41 -7.69 -4.34 1.70
CA TYR A 41 -6.58 -3.55 1.15
C TYR A 41 -5.31 -3.67 2.00
N THR A 42 -5.42 -3.70 3.32
CA THR A 42 -4.27 -3.93 4.22
C THR A 42 -3.63 -5.29 3.94
N ALA A 43 -4.44 -6.35 3.85
CA ALA A 43 -3.93 -7.70 3.58
C ALA A 43 -3.23 -7.77 2.22
N ALA A 44 -3.84 -7.20 1.17
CA ALA A 44 -3.26 -7.17 -0.18
C ALA A 44 -1.92 -6.41 -0.22
N LEU A 45 -1.82 -5.25 0.45
CA LEU A 45 -0.56 -4.49 0.50
C LEU A 45 0.54 -5.20 1.32
N VAL A 46 0.17 -6.00 2.32
CA VAL A 46 1.11 -6.85 3.06
C VAL A 46 1.64 -7.96 2.16
N GLU A 47 0.76 -8.66 1.45
CA GLU A 47 1.13 -9.72 0.51
C GLU A 47 2.07 -9.18 -0.59
N LEU A 48 1.75 -8.04 -1.20
CA LEU A 48 2.61 -7.39 -2.21
C LEU A 48 3.99 -7.00 -1.66
N ARG A 49 4.07 -6.63 -0.37
CA ARG A 49 5.36 -6.34 0.29
C ARG A 49 6.16 -7.62 0.53
N GLU A 50 5.50 -8.72 0.86
CA GLU A 50 6.15 -10.04 0.99
C GLU A 50 6.69 -10.50 -0.37
N GLN A 51 5.89 -10.43 -1.43
CA GLN A 51 6.31 -10.76 -2.80
C GLN A 51 7.51 -9.90 -3.25
N LEU A 52 7.50 -8.60 -2.96
CA LEU A 52 8.65 -7.74 -3.24
C LEU A 52 9.90 -8.18 -2.45
N SER A 53 9.74 -8.64 -1.21
CA SER A 53 10.84 -9.20 -0.41
C SER A 53 11.42 -10.47 -1.03
N GLU A 54 10.57 -11.34 -1.57
CA GLU A 54 11.00 -12.55 -2.29
C GLU A 54 11.77 -12.21 -3.57
N VAL A 55 11.33 -11.20 -4.31
CA VAL A 55 12.06 -10.66 -5.47
C VAL A 55 13.43 -10.15 -5.05
N ASP A 56 13.51 -9.36 -3.97
CA ASP A 56 14.78 -8.84 -3.44
C ASP A 56 15.74 -9.98 -3.04
N GLN A 57 15.23 -11.04 -2.41
CA GLN A 57 16.01 -12.22 -2.04
C GLN A 57 16.57 -12.96 -3.27
N ARG A 58 15.75 -13.13 -4.32
CA ARG A 58 16.19 -13.74 -5.60
C ARG A 58 17.11 -12.84 -6.41
N LEU A 59 17.00 -11.53 -6.26
CA LEU A 59 17.87 -10.56 -6.93
C LEU A 59 19.27 -10.53 -6.31
N ARG A 60 19.38 -10.74 -4.98
CA ARG A 60 20.63 -10.62 -4.22
C ARG A 60 21.83 -11.41 -4.80
N PRO A 61 21.71 -12.70 -5.20
CA PRO A 61 22.82 -13.44 -5.84
C PRO A 61 23.30 -12.83 -7.16
N HIS A 62 22.43 -12.12 -7.87
CA HIS A 62 22.71 -11.53 -9.18
C HIS A 62 23.42 -10.18 -9.11
N THR A 63 23.64 -9.66 -7.90
CA THR A 63 24.35 -8.39 -7.66
C THR A 63 25.88 -8.56 -7.68
N ARG A 64 26.40 -9.79 -7.78
CA ARG A 64 27.83 -10.05 -7.93
C ARG A 64 28.31 -9.63 -9.31
N ILE A 65 29.16 -8.61 -9.33
CA ILE A 65 29.75 -8.08 -10.56
C ILE A 65 30.97 -8.95 -10.97
N PRO A 66 31.01 -9.49 -12.21
CA PRO A 66 32.16 -10.25 -12.71
C PRO A 66 33.40 -9.36 -12.91
N GLY A 67 34.59 -9.97 -12.98
CA GLY A 67 35.88 -9.25 -13.01
C GLY A 67 36.31 -8.68 -14.36
N ASP A 68 35.59 -8.94 -15.46
CA ASP A 68 35.93 -8.40 -16.79
C ASP A 68 35.14 -7.12 -17.11
N TYR A 69 35.81 -6.14 -17.75
CA TYR A 69 35.31 -4.78 -17.95
C TYR A 69 34.00 -4.68 -18.77
N ASN A 70 33.85 -5.51 -19.81
CA ASN A 70 32.66 -5.46 -20.68
C ASN A 70 31.44 -6.08 -19.97
N SER A 71 31.65 -7.18 -19.26
CA SER A 71 30.62 -7.81 -18.43
C SER A 71 30.22 -6.91 -17.26
N ILE A 72 31.15 -6.14 -16.68
CA ILE A 72 30.85 -5.14 -15.64
C ILE A 72 29.84 -4.10 -16.13
N GLN A 73 30.07 -3.48 -17.28
CA GLN A 73 29.19 -2.41 -17.78
C GLN A 73 27.79 -2.94 -18.12
N MET A 74 27.70 -4.10 -18.77
CA MET A 74 26.41 -4.68 -19.18
C MET A 74 25.60 -5.20 -17.98
N VAL A 75 26.26 -5.80 -16.98
CA VAL A 75 25.62 -6.24 -15.73
C VAL A 75 25.19 -5.03 -14.88
N SER A 76 26.03 -4.00 -14.78
CA SER A 76 25.73 -2.75 -14.07
C SER A 76 24.52 -2.02 -14.68
N GLY A 77 24.45 -1.91 -16.01
CA GLY A 77 23.32 -1.30 -16.69
C GLY A 77 22.00 -2.03 -16.44
N LYS A 78 22.00 -3.36 -16.51
CA LYS A 78 20.81 -4.18 -16.23
C LYS A 78 20.37 -4.10 -14.77
N LEU A 79 21.30 -4.17 -13.82
CA LEU A 79 21.02 -3.99 -12.39
C LEU A 79 20.46 -2.59 -12.11
N SER A 80 21.01 -1.55 -12.73
CA SER A 80 20.53 -0.17 -12.57
C SER A 80 19.05 -0.04 -12.96
N VAL A 81 18.65 -0.63 -14.09
CA VAL A 81 17.23 -0.65 -14.52
C VAL A 81 16.37 -1.41 -13.51
N THR A 82 16.78 -2.61 -13.09
CA THR A 82 16.01 -3.40 -12.13
C THR A 82 15.85 -2.69 -10.79
N PHE A 83 16.91 -2.07 -10.25
CA PHE A 83 16.83 -1.28 -9.01
C PHE A 83 15.98 -0.01 -9.17
N SER A 84 15.99 0.61 -10.35
CA SER A 84 15.13 1.75 -10.64
C SER A 84 13.65 1.36 -10.59
N ILE A 85 13.26 0.27 -11.26
CA ILE A 85 11.88 -0.25 -11.23
C ILE A 85 11.51 -0.65 -9.80
N ARG A 86 12.39 -1.35 -9.09
CA ARG A 86 12.19 -1.77 -7.70
C ARG A 86 11.95 -0.58 -6.75
N ASN A 87 12.65 0.54 -6.96
CA ASN A 87 12.41 1.76 -6.18
C ASN A 87 11.06 2.42 -6.50
N VAL A 88 10.60 2.35 -7.75
CA VAL A 88 9.25 2.81 -8.12
C VAL A 88 8.21 1.97 -7.39
N VAL A 89 8.31 0.65 -7.46
CA VAL A 89 7.41 -0.30 -6.75
C VAL A 89 7.34 0.03 -5.26
N LEU A 90 8.48 0.19 -4.60
CA LEU A 90 8.52 0.57 -3.18
C LEU A 90 7.83 1.89 -2.90
N THR A 91 8.09 2.90 -3.72
CA THR A 91 7.53 4.24 -3.53
C THR A 91 6.02 4.19 -3.67
N THR A 92 5.51 3.50 -4.69
CA THR A 92 4.07 3.34 -4.92
C THR A 92 3.42 2.52 -3.79
N LEU A 93 4.11 1.51 -3.25
CA LEU A 93 3.63 0.73 -2.11
C LEU A 93 3.53 1.59 -0.84
N ASP A 94 4.53 2.42 -0.57
CA ASP A 94 4.51 3.36 0.56
C ASP A 94 3.42 4.43 0.40
N GLU A 95 3.16 4.90 -0.83
CA GLU A 95 2.06 5.81 -1.12
C GLU A 95 0.69 5.17 -0.88
N ALA A 96 0.49 3.92 -1.33
CA ALA A 96 -0.74 3.17 -1.10
C ALA A 96 -0.98 2.97 0.41
N GLN A 97 0.06 2.60 1.17
CA GLN A 97 -0.01 2.46 2.63
C GLN A 97 -0.36 3.79 3.32
N LYS A 98 0.26 4.90 2.91
CA LYS A 98 -0.07 6.23 3.44
C LYS A 98 -1.52 6.62 3.17
N MET A 99 -2.03 6.34 1.97
CA MET A 99 -3.42 6.63 1.61
C MET A 99 -4.40 5.78 2.43
N LEU A 100 -4.09 4.49 2.60
CA LEU A 100 -4.88 3.59 3.43
C LEU A 100 -4.95 4.06 4.88
N ASN A 101 -3.80 4.38 5.49
CA ASN A 101 -3.73 4.92 6.85
C ASN A 101 -4.52 6.22 7.01
N SER A 102 -4.51 7.08 5.99
CA SER A 102 -5.31 8.31 5.98
C SER A 102 -6.81 8.01 5.98
N HIS A 103 -7.26 7.04 5.18
CA HIS A 103 -8.66 6.62 5.14
C HIS A 103 -9.12 5.94 6.44
N GLU A 104 -8.29 5.09 7.03
CA GLU A 104 -8.56 4.49 8.34
C GLU A 104 -8.68 5.55 9.44
N SER A 105 -7.75 6.50 9.48
CA SER A 105 -7.78 7.61 10.45
C SER A 105 -9.02 8.48 10.29
N GLN A 106 -9.39 8.83 9.05
CA GLN A 106 -10.62 9.58 8.77
C GLN A 106 -11.89 8.80 9.13
N ALA A 107 -11.93 7.49 8.87
CA ALA A 107 -13.05 6.64 9.24
C ALA A 107 -13.19 6.52 10.76
N GLY A 108 -12.07 6.37 11.48
CA GLY A 108 -12.02 6.33 12.95
C GLY A 108 -12.46 7.65 13.58
N PHE A 109 -11.99 8.78 13.05
CA PHE A 109 -12.39 10.11 13.52
C PHE A 109 -13.90 10.33 13.36
N LYS A 110 -14.46 10.07 12.18
CA LYS A 110 -15.91 10.22 11.93
C LYS A 110 -16.76 9.34 12.86
N LEU A 111 -16.31 8.11 13.13
CA LEU A 111 -17.00 7.21 14.05
C LEU A 111 -17.00 7.77 15.48
N SER A 112 -15.83 8.20 15.98
CA SER A 112 -15.71 8.82 17.30
C SER A 112 -16.59 10.06 17.44
N THR A 113 -16.59 10.95 16.44
CA THR A 113 -17.44 12.15 16.44
C THR A 113 -18.93 11.80 16.42
N ASN A 114 -19.36 10.83 15.62
CA ASN A 114 -20.77 10.41 15.58
C ASN A 114 -21.22 9.81 16.91
N ILE A 115 -20.39 8.98 17.54
CA ILE A 115 -20.68 8.43 18.88
C ILE A 115 -20.76 9.56 19.92
N ALA A 116 -19.83 10.52 19.88
CA ALA A 116 -19.83 11.67 20.78
C ALA A 116 -21.08 12.53 20.60
N LEU A 117 -21.48 12.81 19.36
CA LEU A 117 -22.72 13.55 19.06
C LEU A 117 -23.95 12.80 19.57
N LEU A 118 -24.01 11.49 19.37
CA LEU A 118 -25.13 10.66 19.84
C LEU A 118 -25.20 10.63 21.37
N ALA A 119 -24.05 10.56 22.05
CA ALA A 119 -23.96 10.65 23.51
C ALA A 119 -24.44 12.01 24.04
N ILE A 120 -24.11 13.11 23.36
CA ILE A 120 -24.62 14.45 23.69
C ILE A 120 -26.15 14.50 23.56
N VAL A 121 -26.71 13.98 22.47
CA VAL A 121 -28.17 13.95 22.27
C VAL A 121 -28.87 13.14 23.36
N VAL A 122 -28.35 11.96 23.70
CA VAL A 122 -28.90 11.13 24.80
C VAL A 122 -28.80 11.86 26.14
N SER A 123 -27.69 12.55 26.42
CA SER A 123 -27.52 13.34 27.64
C SER A 123 -28.53 14.48 27.74
N VAL A 124 -28.81 15.20 26.65
CA VAL A 124 -29.79 16.30 26.63
C VAL A 124 -31.22 15.76 26.81
N LEU A 125 -31.57 14.67 26.15
CA LEU A 125 -32.90 14.04 26.29
C LEU A 125 -33.11 13.44 27.69
N GLY A 126 -32.09 12.85 28.28
CA GLY A 126 -32.14 12.31 29.65
C GLY A 126 -32.36 13.39 30.71
N VAL A 127 -31.83 14.60 30.50
CA VAL A 127 -32.05 15.76 31.39
C VAL A 127 -33.42 16.39 31.17
N ALA A 128 -33.99 16.32 29.96
CA ALA A 128 -35.31 16.88 29.67
C ALA A 128 -36.48 15.96 30.08
N ALA A 129 -36.23 14.67 30.29
CA ALA A 129 -37.24 13.66 30.64
C ALA A 129 -37.23 13.25 32.13
N GLY A 130 -36.29 13.76 32.92
CA GLY A 130 -36.21 13.58 34.38
C GLY A 130 -36.61 14.85 35.12
#